data_AF-G0VER7-F1
#
_entry.id   AF-G0VER7-F1
#
_cell.length_a   1.000
_cell.length_b   1.000
_cell.length_c   1.000
_cell.angle_alpha   90.00
_cell.angle_beta   90.00
_cell.angle_gamma   90.00
#
_symmetry.space_group_name_H-M   'P 1'
#
loop_
_entity.id
_entity.type
_entity.pdbx_description
1 polymer ?
#
loop_
_entity_poly.entity_id
_entity_poly.type
_entity_poly.pdbx_seq_one_letter_code
_entity_poly.pdbx_strand_id
1 'polypeptide(L)'
;MDPLTQYKESVKEQSENAELLIAKLIHENSVLTTKNDTYSQEVETLRLQMAKLQEQLKVSEELRKKQAENIEVIKDLFEHLCCVRVHKSYEDDTGLWFDTSQGSNNGVMDYKLGFVKGEESETDVIYVPLLKQRTVEELQTLQNQLPAYMFDTLSFPLKSLSQFYTKLSRCLNKKVVTEANASS
;
A
#
# COMPACT_ATOMS: atom_id res chain seq x y z
N MET A 1 7.27 64.98 -66.21
CA MET A 1 6.24 64.77 -65.17
C MET A 1 6.44 65.81 -64.09
N ASP A 2 5.36 66.34 -63.54
CA ASP A 2 5.42 67.36 -62.49
C ASP A 2 5.93 66.73 -61.17
N PRO A 3 6.98 67.29 -60.53
CA PRO A 3 7.58 66.74 -59.29
C PRO A 3 6.56 66.54 -58.17
N LEU A 4 5.51 67.38 -58.15
CA LEU A 4 4.45 67.30 -57.15
C LEU A 4 3.57 66.05 -57.35
N THR A 5 3.40 65.59 -58.59
CA THR A 5 2.62 64.38 -58.90
C THR A 5 3.36 63.12 -58.50
N GLN A 6 4.68 63.04 -58.75
CA GLN A 6 5.52 61.92 -58.31
C GLN A 6 5.62 61.83 -56.78
N TYR A 7 5.74 62.97 -56.10
CA TYR A 7 5.71 63.02 -54.64
C TYR A 7 4.36 62.52 -54.09
N LYS A 8 3.25 62.93 -54.71
CA LYS A 8 1.90 62.49 -54.32
C LYS A 8 1.70 60.98 -54.48
N GLU A 9 2.22 60.38 -55.56
CA GLU A 9 2.18 58.93 -55.77
C GLU A 9 3.03 58.18 -54.75
N SER A 10 4.26 58.63 -54.49
CA SER A 10 5.15 58.02 -53.49
C SER A 10 4.56 58.07 -52.08
N VAL A 11 3.98 59.22 -51.69
CA VAL A 11 3.29 59.35 -50.38
C VAL A 11 2.06 58.45 -50.30
N LYS A 12 1.32 58.30 -51.40
CA LYS A 12 0.15 57.41 -51.45
C LYS A 12 0.55 55.95 -51.28
N GLU A 13 1.58 55.50 -52.00
CA GLU A 13 2.12 54.14 -51.91
C GLU A 13 2.71 53.86 -50.52
N GLN A 14 3.36 54.86 -49.91
CA GLN A 14 3.86 54.76 -48.54
C GLN A 14 2.73 54.70 -47.50
N SER A 15 1.64 55.45 -47.70
CA SER A 15 0.44 55.40 -46.86
C SER A 15 -0.27 54.05 -46.96
N GLU A 16 -0.47 53.53 -48.17
CA GLU A 16 -1.12 52.23 -48.41
C GLU A 16 -0.31 51.08 -47.79
N ASN A 17 1.03 51.11 -47.92
CA ASN A 17 1.91 50.13 -47.28
C ASN A 17 1.92 50.24 -45.74
N ALA A 18 1.88 51.46 -45.21
CA ALA A 18 1.80 51.69 -43.77
C ALA A 18 0.45 51.21 -43.20
N GLU A 19 -0.66 51.50 -43.88
CA GLU A 19 -2.00 51.03 -43.49
C GLU A 19 -2.10 49.51 -43.51
N LEU A 20 -1.54 48.85 -44.53
CA LEU A 20 -1.49 47.39 -44.61
C LEU A 20 -0.67 46.78 -43.46
N LEU A 21 0.47 47.39 -43.12
CA LEU A 21 1.33 46.93 -42.01
C LEU A 21 0.62 47.14 -40.67
N ILE A 22 0.01 48.30 -40.44
CA ILE A 22 -0.76 48.60 -39.23
C ILE A 22 -1.91 47.62 -39.08
N ALA A 23 -2.65 47.33 -40.15
CA ALA A 23 -3.74 46.36 -40.13
C ALA A 23 -3.26 44.94 -39.77
N LYS A 24 -2.11 44.50 -40.31
CA LYS A 24 -1.50 43.21 -39.95
C LYS A 24 -1.10 43.16 -38.48
N LEU A 25 -0.44 44.21 -37.97
CA LEU A 25 -0.02 44.29 -36.57
C LEU A 25 -1.20 44.34 -35.59
N ILE A 26 -2.28 45.04 -35.95
CA ILE A 26 -3.53 45.06 -35.17
C ILE A 26 -4.16 43.66 -35.14
N HIS A 27 -4.22 42.99 -36.30
CA HIS A 27 -4.75 41.64 -36.38
C HIS A 27 -3.92 40.65 -35.55
N GLU A 28 -2.58 40.71 -35.66
CA GLU A 28 -1.68 39.86 -34.89
C GLU A 28 -1.79 40.11 -33.39
N ASN A 29 -1.87 41.38 -32.94
CA ASN A 29 -2.12 41.71 -31.55
C ASN A 29 -3.47 41.16 -31.07
N SER A 30 -4.53 41.28 -31.87
CA SER A 30 -5.85 40.73 -31.52
C SER A 30 -5.81 39.20 -31.35
N VAL A 31 -5.11 38.49 -32.23
CA VAL A 31 -4.91 37.05 -32.13
C VAL A 31 -4.07 36.68 -30.89
N LEU A 32 -3.04 37.46 -30.57
CA LEU A 32 -2.23 37.23 -29.38
C LEU A 32 -3.02 37.49 -28.09
N THR A 33 -3.82 38.54 -28.03
CA THR A 33 -4.68 38.83 -26.87
C THR A 33 -5.68 37.70 -26.63
N THR A 34 -6.36 37.23 -27.67
CA THR A 34 -7.32 36.12 -27.54
C THR A 34 -6.66 34.81 -27.10
N LYS A 35 -5.45 34.51 -27.60
CA LYS A 35 -4.67 33.36 -27.12
C LYS A 35 -4.26 33.52 -25.66
N ASN A 36 -3.83 34.71 -25.26
CA ASN A 36 -3.42 34.99 -23.89
C ASN A 36 -4.60 34.84 -22.92
N ASP A 37 -5.79 35.32 -23.30
CA ASP A 37 -7.03 35.14 -22.54
C ASP A 37 -7.39 33.66 -22.41
N THR A 38 -7.25 32.89 -23.50
CA THR A 38 -7.51 31.44 -23.50
C THR A 38 -6.55 30.69 -22.57
N TYR A 39 -5.24 30.98 -22.64
CA TYR A 39 -4.25 30.37 -21.75
C TYR A 39 -4.43 30.79 -20.29
N SER A 40 -4.85 32.03 -20.04
CA SER A 40 -5.16 32.51 -18.68
C SER A 40 -6.30 31.70 -18.06
N GLN A 41 -7.38 31.48 -18.83
CA GLN A 41 -8.50 30.64 -18.40
C GLN A 41 -8.06 29.19 -18.16
N GLU A 42 -7.25 28.62 -19.05
CA GLU A 42 -6.73 27.27 -18.89
C GLU A 42 -5.88 27.12 -17.62
N VAL A 43 -4.98 28.08 -17.35
CA VAL A 43 -4.18 28.12 -16.12
C VAL A 43 -5.06 28.19 -14.87
N GLU A 44 -6.13 28.99 -14.89
CA GLU A 44 -7.08 29.03 -13.77
C GLU A 44 -7.80 27.70 -13.56
N THR A 45 -8.29 27.07 -14.63
CA THR A 45 -8.96 25.76 -14.53
C THR A 45 -8.02 24.68 -13.98
N LEU A 46 -6.76 24.66 -14.44
CA LEU A 46 -5.75 23.73 -13.96
C LEU A 46 -5.42 23.98 -12.49
N ARG A 47 -5.30 25.25 -12.06
CA ARG A 47 -5.08 25.59 -10.65
C ARG A 47 -6.22 25.10 -9.76
N LEU A 48 -7.48 25.27 -10.20
CA LEU A 48 -8.65 24.77 -9.47
C LEU A 48 -8.65 23.23 -9.38
N GLN A 49 -8.30 22.54 -10.45
CA GLN A 49 -8.18 21.08 -10.46
C GLN A 49 -7.06 20.60 -9.52
N MET A 50 -5.90 21.26 -9.54
CA MET A 50 -4.81 20.95 -8.62
C MET A 50 -5.22 21.13 -7.16
N ALA A 51 -5.90 22.23 -6.83
CA ALA A 51 -6.39 22.46 -5.47
C ALA A 51 -7.38 21.36 -5.04
N LYS A 52 -8.30 20.96 -5.93
CA LYS A 52 -9.25 19.87 -5.66
C LYS A 52 -8.55 18.53 -5.44
N LEU A 53 -7.58 18.19 -6.29
CA LEU A 53 -6.81 16.94 -6.16
C LEU A 53 -5.96 16.92 -4.89
N GLN A 54 -5.35 18.04 -4.51
CA GLN A 54 -4.60 18.17 -3.26
C GLN A 54 -5.50 17.96 -2.04
N GLU A 55 -6.72 18.48 -2.06
CA GLU A 55 -7.66 18.28 -0.96
C GLU A 55 -8.14 16.82 -0.88
N GLN A 56 -8.44 16.21 -2.02
CA GLN A 56 -8.77 14.78 -2.08
C GLN A 56 -7.62 13.89 -1.57
N LEU A 57 -6.37 14.23 -1.91
CA LEU A 57 -5.19 13.55 -1.42
C LEU A 57 -5.10 13.62 0.11
N LYS A 58 -5.26 14.82 0.69
CA LYS A 58 -5.23 15.01 2.16
C LYS A 58 -6.28 14.16 2.86
N VAL A 59 -7.52 14.23 2.39
CA VAL A 59 -8.63 13.45 2.97
C VAL A 59 -8.34 11.94 2.87
N SER A 60 -7.84 11.48 1.72
CA SER A 60 -7.48 10.07 1.53
C SER A 60 -6.32 9.64 2.44
N GLU A 61 -5.32 10.49 2.64
CA GLU A 61 -4.19 10.20 3.52
C GLU A 61 -4.61 10.13 5.00
N GLU A 62 -5.48 11.04 5.43
CA GLU A 62 -6.05 11.03 6.78
C GLU A 62 -6.90 9.77 7.02
N LEU A 63 -7.74 9.39 6.05
CA LEU A 63 -8.51 8.16 6.13
C LEU A 63 -7.61 6.93 6.22
N ARG A 64 -6.56 6.87 5.39
CA ARG A 64 -5.59 5.76 5.40
C ARG A 64 -4.85 5.67 6.74
N LYS A 65 -4.46 6.81 7.33
CA LYS A 65 -3.83 6.85 8.67
C LYS A 65 -4.77 6.31 9.74
N LYS A 66 -6.02 6.76 9.77
CA LYS A 66 -7.04 6.26 10.72
C LYS A 66 -7.29 4.76 10.55
N GLN A 67 -7.34 4.27 9.31
CA GLN A 67 -7.51 2.84 9.03
C GLN A 67 -6.29 2.02 9.49
N ALA A 68 -5.08 2.52 9.27
CA ALA A 68 -3.86 1.85 9.73
C ALA A 68 -3.81 1.76 11.26
N GLU A 69 -4.18 2.84 11.97
CA GLU A 69 -4.29 2.85 13.42
C GLU A 69 -5.33 1.83 13.91
N ASN A 70 -6.51 1.79 13.30
CA ASN A 70 -7.54 0.80 13.63
C ASN A 70 -7.06 -0.64 13.42
N ILE A 71 -6.28 -0.91 12.36
CA ILE A 71 -5.71 -2.24 12.11
C ILE A 71 -4.76 -2.63 13.24
N GLU A 72 -3.89 -1.73 13.70
CA GLU A 72 -2.99 -2.02 14.82
C GLU A 72 -3.76 -2.25 16.13
N VAL A 73 -4.80 -1.47 16.41
CA VAL A 73 -5.67 -1.71 17.58
C VAL A 73 -6.35 -3.09 17.52
N ILE A 74 -6.80 -3.52 16.34
CA ILE A 74 -7.38 -4.86 16.15
C ILE A 74 -6.31 -5.95 16.33
N LYS A 75 -5.10 -5.75 15.81
CA LYS A 75 -3.98 -6.68 16.03
C LYS A 75 -3.64 -6.81 17.51
N ASP A 76 -3.56 -5.70 18.23
CA ASP A 76 -3.31 -5.68 19.66
C ASP A 76 -4.44 -6.40 20.42
N LEU A 77 -5.70 -6.19 20.04
CA LEU A 77 -6.84 -6.91 20.62
C LEU A 77 -6.68 -8.44 20.45
N PHE A 78 -6.33 -8.91 19.24
CA PHE A 78 -6.14 -10.34 18.99
C PHE A 78 -4.88 -10.91 19.65
N GLU A 79 -3.83 -10.12 19.80
CA GLU A 79 -2.63 -10.50 20.54
C GLU A 79 -2.98 -10.75 22.01
N HIS A 80 -3.74 -9.87 22.64
CA HIS A 80 -4.14 -10.03 24.04
C HIS A 80 -5.21 -11.11 24.24
N LEU A 81 -6.16 -11.26 23.31
CA LEU A 81 -7.28 -12.19 23.43
C LEU A 81 -6.89 -13.63 23.04
N CYS A 82 -6.11 -13.78 21.98
CA CYS A 82 -5.79 -15.07 21.38
C CYS A 82 -4.31 -15.45 21.50
N CYS A 83 -3.45 -14.57 22.03
CA CYS A 83 -2.02 -14.81 22.11
C CYS A 83 -1.39 -15.10 20.74
N VAL A 84 -1.94 -14.46 19.69
CA VAL A 84 -1.49 -14.58 18.30
C VAL A 84 -1.30 -13.19 17.73
N ARG A 85 -0.15 -12.95 17.10
CA ARG A 85 0.15 -11.72 16.37
C ARG A 85 0.43 -12.04 14.91
N VAL A 86 -0.28 -11.37 14.01
CA VAL A 86 -0.03 -11.39 12.57
C VAL A 86 0.85 -10.18 12.23
N HIS A 87 2.09 -10.43 11.81
CA HIS A 87 3.08 -9.38 11.56
C HIS A 87 2.93 -8.77 10.19
N LYS A 88 2.89 -9.62 9.16
CA LYS A 88 2.87 -9.22 7.76
C LYS A 88 1.98 -10.16 6.97
N SER A 89 1.34 -9.60 5.95
CA SER A 89 0.64 -10.33 4.90
C SER A 89 1.24 -9.98 3.56
N TYR A 90 1.46 -10.97 2.71
CA TYR A 90 1.89 -10.78 1.33
C TYR A 90 1.21 -11.80 0.43
N GLU A 91 0.93 -11.41 -0.81
CA GLU A 91 0.32 -12.29 -1.81
C GLU A 91 1.36 -12.56 -2.89
N ASP A 92 1.53 -13.82 -3.25
CA ASP A 92 2.37 -14.26 -4.36
C ASP A 92 1.58 -15.19 -5.30
N ASP A 93 2.25 -15.67 -6.35
CA ASP A 93 1.63 -16.56 -7.35
C ASP A 93 1.15 -17.90 -6.75
N THR A 94 1.63 -18.26 -5.55
CA THR A 94 1.25 -19.50 -4.86
C THR A 94 0.07 -19.30 -3.90
N GLY A 95 -0.13 -18.09 -3.39
CA GLY A 95 -1.27 -17.76 -2.55
C GLY A 95 -1.04 -16.57 -1.63
N LEU A 96 -1.92 -16.44 -0.63
CA LEU A 96 -1.85 -15.39 0.37
C LEU A 96 -1.12 -15.90 1.62
N TRP A 97 -0.02 -15.27 1.98
CA TRP A 97 0.83 -15.67 3.10
C TRP A 97 0.76 -14.69 4.26
N PHE A 98 0.77 -15.25 5.47
CA PHE A 98 0.79 -14.50 6.71
C PHE A 98 1.95 -14.95 7.59
N ASP A 99 2.77 -13.99 8.02
CA ASP A 99 3.81 -14.20 9.03
C ASP A 99 3.18 -14.03 10.42
N THR A 100 3.22 -15.09 11.23
CA THR A 100 2.50 -15.19 12.49
C THR A 100 3.39 -15.64 13.63
N SER A 101 3.16 -15.09 14.81
CA SER A 101 3.70 -15.57 16.08
C SER A 101 2.56 -15.94 16.99
N GLN A 102 2.58 -17.15 17.53
CA GLN A 102 1.64 -17.59 18.55
C GLN A 102 2.42 -18.03 19.79
N GLY A 103 2.04 -17.53 20.96
CA GLY A 103 2.76 -17.87 22.16
C GLY A 103 2.30 -17.13 23.40
N SER A 104 2.69 -17.68 24.54
CA SER A 104 2.51 -17.07 25.85
C SER A 104 3.86 -17.00 26.56
N ASN A 105 3.86 -16.63 27.84
CA ASN A 105 5.07 -16.56 28.67
C ASN A 105 5.88 -17.87 28.72
N ASN A 106 5.29 -19.01 28.33
CA ASN A 106 5.92 -20.33 28.36
C ASN A 106 6.64 -20.72 27.06
N GLY A 107 6.47 -19.95 25.99
CA GLY A 107 7.06 -20.25 24.68
C GLY A 107 6.31 -19.57 23.53
N VAL A 108 7.07 -19.18 22.50
CA VAL A 108 6.54 -18.54 21.29
C VAL A 108 6.96 -19.34 20.07
N MET A 109 5.98 -19.69 19.24
CA MET A 109 6.18 -20.37 17.96
C MET A 109 5.93 -19.40 16.82
N ASP A 110 6.95 -19.19 15.99
CA ASP A 110 6.84 -18.39 14.77
C ASP A 110 6.59 -19.31 13.59
N TYR A 111 5.66 -18.94 12.71
CA TYR A 111 5.30 -19.72 11.55
C TYR A 111 4.62 -18.86 10.48
N LYS A 112 4.59 -19.37 9.25
CA LYS A 112 3.82 -18.82 8.16
C LYS A 112 2.59 -19.66 7.88
N LEU A 113 1.49 -18.99 7.53
CA LEU A 113 0.30 -19.61 6.98
C LEU A 113 0.11 -19.13 5.54
N GLY A 114 0.17 -20.05 4.59
CA GLY A 114 -0.18 -19.82 3.19
C GLY A 114 -1.60 -20.30 2.93
N PHE A 115 -2.42 -19.47 2.30
CA PHE A 115 -3.78 -19.80 1.89
C PHE A 115 -3.79 -19.95 0.37
N VAL A 116 -4.01 -21.18 -0.09
CA VAL A 116 -4.01 -21.55 -1.51
C VAL A 116 -5.43 -21.88 -1.92
N LYS A 117 -5.84 -21.43 -3.11
CA LYS A 117 -7.13 -21.83 -3.70
C LYS A 117 -7.01 -23.27 -4.18
N GLY A 118 -7.74 -24.19 -3.54
CA GLY A 118 -7.81 -25.60 -3.95
C GLY A 118 -8.69 -25.82 -5.18
N GLU A 119 -8.68 -27.05 -5.69
CA GLU A 119 -9.31 -27.45 -6.96
C GLU A 119 -10.84 -27.37 -6.95
N GLU A 120 -11.50 -27.42 -5.78
CA GLU A 120 -12.97 -27.41 -5.63
C GLU A 120 -13.53 -26.17 -4.91
N SER A 121 -12.86 -25.02 -5.00
CA SER A 121 -13.20 -23.80 -4.23
C SER A 121 -13.02 -23.92 -2.71
N GLU A 122 -12.45 -25.03 -2.22
CA GLU A 122 -12.00 -25.14 -0.83
C GLU A 122 -10.60 -24.51 -0.70
N THR A 123 -10.39 -23.70 0.34
CA THR A 123 -9.09 -23.12 0.64
C THR A 123 -8.26 -24.11 1.45
N ASP A 124 -7.06 -24.43 0.95
CA ASP A 124 -6.07 -25.18 1.70
C ASP A 124 -5.12 -24.23 2.42
N VAL A 125 -4.73 -24.64 3.63
CA VAL A 125 -3.81 -23.90 4.48
C VAL A 125 -2.49 -24.66 4.57
N ILE A 126 -1.41 -23.99 4.20
CA ILE A 126 -0.04 -24.46 4.29
C ILE A 126 0.60 -23.83 5.53
N TYR A 127 1.03 -24.66 6.47
CA TYR A 127 1.76 -24.26 7.65
C TYR A 127 3.26 -24.47 7.45
N VAL A 128 4.06 -23.43 7.71
CA VAL A 128 5.54 -23.50 7.63
C VAL A 128 6.16 -22.95 8.91
N PRO A 129 6.80 -23.77 9.75
CA PRO A 129 7.44 -23.31 10.97
C PRO A 129 8.71 -22.49 10.69
N LEU A 130 8.91 -21.40 11.44
CA LEU A 130 10.05 -20.49 11.29
C LEU A 130 11.01 -20.62 12.47
N LEU A 131 11.96 -21.55 12.35
CA LEU A 131 12.89 -21.90 13.44
C LEU A 131 14.23 -21.15 13.39
N LYS A 132 14.52 -20.42 12.30
CA LYS A 132 15.85 -19.87 12.00
C LYS A 132 16.38 -18.82 13.00
N GLN A 133 15.49 -18.19 13.77
CA GLN A 133 15.85 -17.12 14.70
C GLN A 133 15.77 -17.55 16.18
N ARG A 134 15.47 -18.83 16.46
CA ARG A 134 15.32 -19.34 17.83
C ARG A 134 16.65 -19.81 18.40
N THR A 135 16.81 -19.65 19.71
CA THR A 135 17.97 -20.21 20.42
C THR A 135 17.83 -21.73 20.58
N VAL A 136 18.95 -22.42 20.82
CA VAL A 136 18.96 -23.88 21.00
C VAL A 136 18.14 -24.29 22.23
N GLU A 137 18.16 -23.49 23.30
CA GLU A 137 17.40 -23.73 24.54
C GLU A 137 15.89 -23.58 24.33
N GLU A 138 15.47 -22.56 23.56
CA GLU A 138 14.06 -22.38 23.17
C GLU A 138 13.57 -23.53 22.29
N LEU A 139 14.40 -24.00 21.35
CA LEU A 139 14.07 -25.13 20.48
C LEU A 139 13.87 -26.42 21.28
N GLN A 140 14.74 -26.70 22.25
CA GLN A 140 14.57 -27.87 23.13
C GLN A 140 13.28 -27.76 23.96
N THR A 141 12.98 -26.58 24.47
CA THR A 141 11.75 -26.32 25.22
C THR A 141 10.52 -26.55 24.36
N LEU A 142 10.52 -26.03 23.12
CA LEU A 142 9.44 -26.21 22.16
C LEU A 142 9.30 -27.69 21.75
N GLN A 143 10.40 -28.43 21.54
CA GLN A 143 10.36 -29.86 21.21
C GLN A 143 9.72 -30.71 22.32
N ASN A 144 9.90 -30.31 23.58
CA ASN A 144 9.26 -30.98 24.72
C ASN A 144 7.76 -30.65 24.84
N GLN A 145 7.33 -29.49 24.35
CA GLN A 145 5.93 -29.01 24.43
C GLN A 145 5.08 -29.43 23.22
N LEU A 146 5.67 -29.39 22.02
CA LEU A 146 4.99 -29.56 20.74
C LEU A 146 5.26 -30.95 20.12
N PRO A 147 4.28 -31.54 19.43
CA PRO A 147 4.50 -32.75 18.64
C PRO A 147 5.52 -32.53 17.52
N ALA A 148 6.31 -33.57 17.18
CA ALA A 148 7.34 -33.49 16.15
C ALA A 148 6.84 -32.97 14.78
N TYR A 149 5.63 -33.36 14.37
CA TYR A 149 5.04 -32.92 13.10
C TYR A 149 4.78 -31.40 13.01
N MET A 150 4.74 -30.68 14.14
CA MET A 150 4.60 -29.22 14.16
C MET A 150 5.90 -28.50 13.78
N PHE A 151 7.01 -29.24 13.62
CA PHE A 151 8.28 -28.70 13.12
C PHE A 151 8.46 -28.96 11.61
N ASP A 152 7.53 -29.68 10.99
CA ASP A 152 7.49 -29.92 9.55
C ASP A 152 6.46 -29.02 8.86
N THR A 153 6.57 -28.92 7.54
CA THR A 153 5.56 -28.25 6.71
C THR A 153 4.31 -29.12 6.63
N LEU A 154 3.16 -28.54 6.98
CA LEU A 154 1.87 -29.24 6.98
C LEU A 154 0.92 -28.59 5.97
N SER A 155 0.04 -29.39 5.39
CA SER A 155 -1.08 -28.90 4.59
C SER A 155 -2.37 -29.50 5.14
N PHE A 156 -3.38 -28.65 5.33
CA PHE A 156 -4.68 -29.05 5.85
C PHE A 156 -5.78 -28.08 5.37
N PRO A 157 -7.05 -28.52 5.31
CA PRO A 157 -8.14 -27.66 4.85
C PRO A 157 -8.44 -26.54 5.85
N LEU A 158 -8.93 -25.40 5.35
CA LEU A 158 -9.26 -24.22 6.17
C LEU A 158 -10.18 -24.53 7.37
N LYS A 159 -11.11 -25.48 7.22
CA LYS A 159 -12.01 -25.93 8.30
C LYS A 159 -11.28 -26.44 9.54
N SER A 160 -10.05 -26.95 9.37
CA SER A 160 -9.21 -27.49 10.44
C SER A 160 -8.33 -26.45 11.12
N LEU A 161 -8.28 -25.21 10.63
CA LEU A 161 -7.39 -24.16 11.16
C LEU A 161 -7.67 -23.84 12.64
N SER A 162 -8.93 -23.82 13.05
CA SER A 162 -9.31 -23.60 14.46
C SER A 162 -8.83 -24.73 15.37
N GLN A 163 -8.86 -25.97 14.88
CA GLN A 163 -8.37 -27.13 15.61
C GLN A 163 -6.84 -27.08 15.72
N PHE A 164 -6.16 -26.70 14.63
CA PHE A 164 -4.72 -26.45 14.61
C PHE A 164 -4.31 -25.39 15.65
N TYR A 165 -4.94 -24.21 15.61
CA TYR A 165 -4.71 -23.13 16.58
C TYR A 165 -4.90 -23.60 18.03
N THR A 166 -6.00 -24.33 18.29
CA THR A 166 -6.31 -24.85 19.62
C THR A 166 -5.26 -25.85 20.09
N LYS A 167 -4.78 -26.72 19.20
CA LYS A 167 -3.73 -27.69 19.50
C LYS A 167 -2.42 -27.00 19.83
N LEU A 168 -2.01 -26.01 19.03
CA LEU A 168 -0.79 -25.23 19.26
C LEU A 168 -0.86 -24.48 20.59
N SER A 169 -1.97 -23.78 20.86
CA SER A 169 -2.21 -23.05 22.11
C SER A 169 -2.14 -23.96 23.34
N ARG A 170 -2.77 -25.14 23.29
CA ARG A 170 -2.71 -26.11 24.40
C ARG A 170 -1.30 -26.63 24.63
N CYS A 171 -0.52 -26.86 23.58
CA CYS A 171 0.85 -27.33 23.68
C CYS A 171 1.78 -26.26 24.28
N LEU A 172 1.70 -25.02 23.80
CA LEU A 172 2.51 -23.89 24.28
C LEU A 172 2.17 -23.52 25.74
N ASN A 173 0.94 -23.75 26.18
CA ASN A 173 0.53 -23.51 27.56
C ASN A 173 0.84 -24.68 28.52
N LYS A 174 1.39 -25.81 28.05
CA LYS A 174 1.84 -26.85 28.97
C LYS A 174 2.98 -26.33 29.83
N LYS A 175 2.81 -26.40 31.15
CA LYS A 175 3.92 -26.15 32.09
C LYS A 175 5.02 -27.17 31.80
N VAL A 176 6.20 -26.67 31.44
CA VAL A 176 7.41 -27.47 31.44
C VAL A 176 7.66 -27.84 32.89
N VAL A 177 7.48 -29.11 33.25
CA VAL A 177 7.89 -29.60 34.55
C VAL A 177 9.41 -29.65 34.52
N THR A 178 10.06 -28.56 34.92
CA THR A 178 11.47 -28.59 35.26
C THR A 178 11.62 -29.47 36.50
N GLU A 179 12.53 -30.45 36.45
CA GLU A 179 12.85 -31.42 37.51
C GLU A 179 13.37 -30.78 38.82
N ALA A 180 13.21 -29.47 39.03
CA ALA A 180 13.64 -28.76 40.24
C ALA A 180 12.69 -28.94 41.44
N ASN A 181 11.48 -29.45 41.24
CA ASN A 181 10.47 -29.60 42.31
C ASN A 181 10.25 -31.07 42.78
N ALA A 182 11.08 -32.02 42.35
CA ALA A 182 10.98 -33.42 42.80
C ALA A 182 11.80 -33.71 44.07
N SER A 183 12.49 -32.71 44.62
CA SER A 183 13.30 -32.82 45.84
C SER A 183 12.98 -31.70 46.83
N SER A 184 11.77 -31.72 47.37
CA SER A 184 11.38 -31.01 48.60
C SER A 184 10.29 -31.80 49.31
#